data_AF-A0A258HFE1-F1
#
_entry.id   AF-A0A258HFE1-F1
#
_cell.length_a   1.000
_cell.length_b   1.000
_cell.length_c   1.000
_cell.angle_alpha   90.00
_cell.angle_beta   90.00
_cell.angle_gamma   90.00
#
_symmetry.space_group_name_H-M   'P 1'
#
loop_
_entity.id
_entity.type
_entity.pdbx_description
1 polymer ?
#
loop_
_entity_poly.entity_id
_entity_poly.type
_entity_poly.pdbx_seq_one_letter_code
_entity_poly.pdbx_strand_id
1 'polypeptide(L)'
;MPAWREWLLGNRGRGDRKTALVVAGDLWERAGRRAPATLPAIAEVEASALQVYADHGLPTQHGHYQRAPGAPEWTWLAEELPAELRWAMVLERPPEQGWRYATLEDIGRFPGASGELLAAANLLAECRHLKDRLTGREPGEPGDDIQTAIRLGYEWHALKDAMAWKEKARLKLTTPSDALSAPLSEAEPTASAVPGRKPKRDLDAKPAPVKPPRKPRKPRKAKAD
;
A
#
# COMPACT_ATOMS: atom_id res chain seq x y z
N MET A 1 17.21 -70.87 9.27
CA MET A 1 17.19 -69.74 10.23
C MET A 1 17.44 -68.47 9.45
N PRO A 2 16.46 -67.57 9.29
CA PRO A 2 16.51 -66.58 8.21
C PRO A 2 17.26 -65.28 8.59
N ALA A 3 18.08 -64.82 7.64
CA ALA A 3 19.14 -63.80 7.70
C ALA A 3 18.68 -62.33 7.87
N TRP A 4 17.44 -62.09 8.32
CA TRP A 4 16.91 -60.72 8.44
C TRP A 4 17.20 -60.05 9.78
N ARG A 5 17.68 -60.79 10.79
CA ARG A 5 17.99 -60.22 12.12
C ARG A 5 19.34 -59.50 12.21
N GLU A 6 20.30 -59.79 11.33
CA GLU A 6 21.59 -59.07 11.29
C GLU A 6 21.50 -57.67 10.66
N TRP A 7 20.45 -57.38 9.89
CA TRP A 7 20.30 -56.10 9.21
C TRP A 7 19.84 -54.97 10.16
N LEU A 8 19.20 -55.28 11.29
CA LEU A 8 18.67 -54.27 12.22
C LEU A 8 19.68 -53.76 13.26
N LEU A 9 20.87 -54.35 13.36
CA LEU A 9 21.90 -53.94 14.33
C LEU A 9 23.20 -53.43 13.66
N GLY A 10 23.20 -53.32 12.33
CA GLY A 10 24.35 -52.86 11.53
C GLY A 10 24.50 -51.33 11.49
N ASN A 11 25.09 -50.77 12.54
CA ASN A 11 26.09 -49.69 12.49
C ASN A 11 25.98 -48.63 11.36
N ARG A 12 24.84 -47.93 11.20
CA ARG A 12 24.73 -46.68 10.45
C ARG A 12 24.46 -45.53 11.41
N GLY A 13 25.50 -44.91 11.97
CA GLY A 13 25.23 -43.90 13.00
C GLY A 13 26.27 -42.81 13.24
N ARG A 14 27.40 -42.75 12.53
CA ARG A 14 28.43 -41.75 12.86
C ARG A 14 29.08 -41.01 11.69
N GLY A 15 29.18 -41.61 10.50
CA GLY A 15 29.67 -40.91 9.30
C GLY A 15 28.61 -39.99 8.69
N ASP A 16 27.38 -40.48 8.58
CA ASP A 16 26.29 -39.82 7.84
C ASP A 16 25.78 -38.54 8.50
N ARG A 17 25.82 -38.46 9.85
CA ARG A 17 25.45 -37.24 10.57
C ARG A 17 26.42 -36.10 10.36
N LYS A 18 27.73 -36.37 10.24
CA LYS A 18 28.74 -35.33 9.98
C LYS A 18 28.60 -34.80 8.56
N THR A 19 28.37 -35.69 7.58
CA THR A 19 28.14 -35.28 6.19
C THR A 19 26.84 -34.53 6.04
N ALA A 20 25.75 -34.95 6.72
CA ALA A 20 24.48 -34.23 6.72
C ALA A 20 24.59 -32.84 7.39
N LEU A 21 25.36 -32.71 8.47
CA LEU A 21 25.63 -31.41 9.12
C LEU A 21 26.50 -30.50 8.26
N VAL A 22 27.49 -31.03 7.55
CA VAL A 22 28.33 -30.26 6.62
C VAL A 22 27.54 -29.85 5.38
N VAL A 23 26.72 -30.74 4.82
CA VAL A 23 25.84 -30.43 3.68
C VAL A 23 24.75 -29.43 4.08
N ALA A 24 24.20 -29.54 5.30
CA ALA A 24 23.31 -28.51 5.84
C ALA A 24 24.05 -27.18 6.02
N GLY A 25 25.26 -27.19 6.58
CA GLY A 25 26.11 -25.99 6.74
C GLY A 25 26.42 -25.32 5.40
N ASP A 26 26.77 -26.09 4.37
CA ASP A 26 27.02 -25.59 3.01
C ASP A 26 25.74 -25.11 2.32
N LEU A 27 24.60 -25.75 2.57
CA LEU A 27 23.30 -25.28 2.11
C LEU A 27 22.90 -23.97 2.80
N TRP A 28 23.20 -23.81 4.09
CA TRP A 28 22.97 -22.58 4.85
C TRP A 28 23.94 -21.47 4.47
N GLU A 29 25.21 -21.76 4.21
CA GLU A 29 26.14 -20.77 3.63
C GLU A 29 25.76 -20.39 2.20
N ARG A 30 25.28 -21.35 1.40
CA ARG A 30 24.84 -21.09 0.02
C ARG A 30 23.51 -20.37 -0.01
N ALA A 31 22.59 -20.63 0.93
CA ALA A 31 21.35 -19.89 1.12
C ALA A 31 21.61 -18.49 1.70
N GLY A 32 22.54 -18.36 2.66
CA GLY A 32 23.02 -17.09 3.19
C GLY A 32 23.73 -16.24 2.12
N ARG A 33 24.42 -16.87 1.17
CA ARG A 33 24.94 -16.20 -0.04
C ARG A 33 23.87 -15.91 -1.11
N ARG A 34 22.68 -16.51 -1.04
CA ARG A 34 21.63 -16.41 -2.08
C ARG A 34 20.37 -15.66 -1.65
N ALA A 35 20.23 -15.29 -0.39
CA ALA A 35 19.17 -14.41 0.04
C ALA A 35 19.65 -13.43 1.12
N PRO A 36 20.47 -12.42 0.76
CA PRO A 36 20.03 -11.10 1.19
C PRO A 36 18.65 -10.90 0.54
N ALA A 37 17.60 -10.61 1.31
CA ALA A 37 16.47 -9.91 0.73
C ALA A 37 17.09 -8.65 0.10
N THR A 38 17.28 -8.65 -1.21
CA THR A 38 17.94 -7.53 -1.87
C THR A 38 17.03 -6.32 -1.66
N LEU A 39 17.59 -5.14 -1.40
CA LEU A 39 16.81 -3.90 -1.29
C LEU A 39 15.72 -3.77 -2.40
N PRO A 40 15.99 -4.21 -3.65
CA PRO A 40 14.96 -4.37 -4.69
C PRO A 40 13.73 -5.22 -4.32
N ALA A 41 13.91 -6.39 -3.69
CA ALA A 41 12.79 -7.24 -3.29
C ALA A 41 11.94 -6.58 -2.19
N ILE A 42 12.61 -5.93 -1.23
CA ILE A 42 11.91 -5.15 -0.18
C ILE A 42 11.12 -3.99 -0.81
N ALA A 43 11.68 -3.32 -1.82
CA ALA A 43 10.99 -2.25 -2.54
C ALA A 43 9.74 -2.75 -3.30
N GLU A 44 9.73 -3.98 -3.82
CA GLU A 44 8.52 -4.55 -4.46
C GLU A 44 7.41 -4.83 -3.44
N VAL A 45 7.77 -5.36 -2.27
CA VAL A 45 6.83 -5.58 -1.16
C VAL A 45 6.23 -4.25 -0.71
N GLU A 46 7.09 -3.25 -0.49
CA GLU A 46 6.70 -1.89 -0.12
C GLU A 46 5.78 -1.25 -1.16
N ALA A 47 6.11 -1.34 -2.46
CA ALA A 47 5.27 -0.82 -3.53
C ALA A 47 3.87 -1.46 -3.53
N SER A 48 3.77 -2.76 -3.23
CA SER A 48 2.50 -3.46 -3.13
C SER A 48 1.66 -2.93 -1.96
N ALA A 49 2.28 -2.68 -0.80
CA ALA A 49 1.59 -2.12 0.36
C ALA A 49 1.18 -0.64 0.13
N LEU A 50 2.03 0.14 -0.55
CA LEU A 50 1.73 1.52 -0.95
C LEU A 50 0.54 1.59 -1.93
N GLN A 51 0.38 0.61 -2.81
CA GLN A 51 -0.78 0.54 -3.69
C GLN A 51 -2.08 0.39 -2.89
N VAL A 52 -2.08 -0.43 -1.84
CA VAL A 52 -3.25 -0.56 -0.94
C VAL A 52 -3.56 0.77 -0.28
N TYR A 53 -2.53 1.49 0.18
CA TYR A 53 -2.73 2.84 0.74
C TYR A 53 -3.34 3.81 -0.28
N ALA A 54 -2.82 3.82 -1.52
CA ALA A 54 -3.35 4.65 -2.60
C ALA A 54 -4.82 4.34 -2.91
N ASP A 55 -5.18 3.05 -2.99
CA ASP A 55 -6.55 2.59 -3.21
C ASP A 55 -7.52 3.04 -2.10
N HIS A 56 -7.00 3.27 -0.90
CA HIS A 56 -7.74 3.74 0.27
C HIS A 56 -7.63 5.26 0.49
N GLY A 57 -6.99 6.01 -0.42
CA GLY A 57 -6.83 7.46 -0.31
C GLY A 57 -5.87 7.91 0.80
N LEU A 58 -4.99 7.02 1.25
CA LEU A 58 -3.95 7.32 2.23
C LEU A 58 -2.69 7.85 1.53
N PRO A 59 -1.86 8.63 2.24
CA PRO A 59 -0.60 9.11 1.68
C PRO A 59 0.35 7.95 1.38
N THR A 60 1.18 8.11 0.35
CA THR A 60 2.16 7.09 -0.10
C THR A 60 3.61 7.55 0.00
N GLN A 61 3.84 8.79 0.41
CA GLN A 61 5.19 9.32 0.61
C GLN A 61 5.74 8.85 1.97
N HIS A 62 7.03 8.54 2.03
CA HIS A 62 7.64 8.21 3.32
C HIS A 62 7.74 9.43 4.22
N GLY A 63 7.48 9.22 5.51
CA GLY A 63 7.72 10.21 6.54
C GLY A 63 6.65 10.27 7.62
N HIS A 64 6.64 11.41 8.29
CA HIS A 64 5.80 11.74 9.42
C HIS A 64 4.63 12.60 8.96
N TYR A 65 3.47 12.33 9.53
CA TYR A 65 2.22 12.97 9.17
C TYR A 65 1.49 13.49 10.40
N GLN A 66 0.69 14.53 10.20
CA GLN A 66 -0.30 14.99 11.16
C GLN A 66 -1.69 15.00 10.54
N ARG A 67 -2.72 14.83 11.37
CA ARG A 67 -4.11 15.06 10.98
C ARG A 67 -4.78 15.94 12.04
N ALA A 68 -5.35 17.05 11.58
CA ALA A 68 -6.11 17.94 12.43
C ALA A 68 -7.48 17.31 12.81
N PRO A 69 -8.09 17.74 13.92
CA PRO A 69 -9.42 17.29 14.31
C PRO A 69 -10.44 17.58 13.19
N GLY A 70 -11.17 16.56 12.75
CA GLY A 70 -12.17 16.69 11.68
C GLY A 70 -11.59 16.86 10.27
N ALA A 71 -10.27 16.91 10.09
CA ALA A 71 -9.68 16.93 8.77
C ALA A 71 -9.75 15.53 8.13
N PRO A 72 -10.16 15.41 6.85
CA PRO A 72 -10.20 14.13 6.16
C PRO A 72 -8.80 13.64 5.78
N GLU A 73 -7.86 14.54 5.51
CA GLU A 73 -6.55 14.24 4.93
C GLU A 73 -5.41 14.35 5.93
N TRP A 74 -4.37 13.53 5.74
CA TRP A 74 -3.10 13.63 6.44
C TRP A 74 -2.20 14.68 5.79
N THR A 75 -1.58 15.53 6.60
CA THR A 75 -0.58 16.52 6.16
C THR A 75 0.81 15.97 6.41
N TRP A 76 1.65 15.93 5.38
CA TRP A 76 3.07 15.56 5.50
C TRP A 76 3.83 16.62 6.31
N LEU A 77 4.72 16.16 7.19
CA LEU A 77 5.52 17.02 8.06
C LEU A 77 6.99 17.03 7.65
N ALA A 78 7.60 15.84 7.64
CA ALA A 78 9.02 15.63 7.38
C ALA A 78 9.27 14.15 7.10
N GLU A 79 10.33 13.83 6.36
CA GLU A 79 10.76 12.44 6.15
C GLU A 79 11.24 11.82 7.47
N GLU A 80 12.18 12.49 8.13
CA GLU A 80 12.62 12.15 9.49
C GLU A 80 12.28 13.29 10.44
N LEU A 81 11.74 12.95 11.60
CA LEU A 81 11.33 13.91 12.61
C LEU A 81 11.98 13.55 13.96
N PRO A 82 12.86 14.41 14.51
CA PRO A 82 13.55 14.10 15.76
C PRO A 82 12.55 13.94 16.90
N ALA A 83 12.87 13.08 17.87
CA ALA A 83 11.98 12.74 18.98
C ALA A 83 11.57 13.98 19.80
N GLU A 84 12.48 14.93 20.01
CA GLU A 84 12.22 16.18 20.73
C GLU A 84 11.12 17.02 20.05
N LEU A 85 11.20 17.16 18.72
CA LEU A 85 10.21 17.90 17.95
C LEU A 85 8.86 17.16 17.92
N ARG A 86 8.88 15.83 17.83
CA ARG A 86 7.65 15.01 17.97
C ARG A 86 6.97 15.26 19.31
N TRP A 87 7.72 15.25 20.41
CA TRP A 87 7.18 15.53 21.73
C TRP A 87 6.65 16.95 21.87
N ALA A 88 7.38 17.96 21.36
CA ALA A 88 6.91 19.34 21.36
C ALA A 88 5.56 19.48 20.62
N MET A 89 5.41 18.83 19.46
CA MET A 89 4.17 18.85 18.70
C MET A 89 2.99 18.23 19.46
N VAL A 90 3.22 17.11 20.16
CA VAL A 90 2.20 16.46 21.00
C VAL A 90 1.79 17.37 22.17
N LEU A 91 2.73 18.10 22.76
CA LEU A 91 2.42 19.03 23.85
C LEU A 91 1.65 20.27 23.36
N GLU A 92 2.00 20.81 22.20
CA GLU A 92 1.30 21.96 21.60
C GLU A 92 -0.12 21.60 21.12
N ARG A 93 -0.29 20.38 20.60
CA ARG A 93 -1.51 19.90 19.93
C ARG A 93 -1.81 18.47 20.38
N PRO A 94 -2.37 18.31 21.58
CA PRO A 94 -2.52 17.00 22.19
C PRO A 94 -3.59 16.14 21.50
N PRO A 95 -3.42 14.81 21.49
CA PRO A 95 -4.33 13.88 20.82
C PRO A 95 -5.75 13.88 21.41
N GLU A 96 -5.89 14.26 22.69
CA GLU A 96 -7.17 14.45 23.37
C GLU A 96 -8.02 15.55 22.71
N GLN A 97 -7.38 16.51 22.03
CA GLN A 97 -8.07 17.53 21.23
C GLN A 97 -8.42 17.05 19.82
N GLY A 98 -8.18 15.77 19.51
CA GLY A 98 -8.48 15.14 18.22
C GLY A 98 -7.35 15.21 17.19
N TRP A 99 -6.18 15.76 17.56
CA TRP A 99 -4.99 15.72 16.73
C TRP A 99 -4.44 14.30 16.63
N ARG A 100 -3.92 13.93 15.46
CA ARG A 100 -3.26 12.64 15.28
C ARG A 100 -1.91 12.83 14.63
N TYR A 101 -0.95 12.03 15.07
CA TYR A 101 0.39 11.95 14.51
C TYR A 101 0.69 10.50 14.23
N ALA A 102 1.28 10.21 13.07
CA ALA A 102 1.67 8.88 12.68
C ALA A 102 2.82 8.95 11.67
N THR A 103 3.64 7.91 11.62
CA THR A 103 4.50 7.67 10.46
C THR A 103 3.66 7.00 9.36
N LEU A 104 4.16 6.99 8.12
CA LEU A 104 3.51 6.28 7.02
C LEU A 104 3.10 4.85 7.41
N GLU A 105 4.00 4.13 8.07
CA GLU A 105 3.81 2.73 8.47
C GLU A 105 2.65 2.57 9.47
N ASP A 106 2.32 3.59 10.26
CA ASP A 106 1.31 3.55 11.32
C ASP A 106 -0.06 4.13 10.92
N ILE A 107 -0.13 4.88 9.82
CA ILE A 107 -1.39 5.51 9.39
C ILE A 107 -2.52 4.48 9.19
N GLY A 108 -2.21 3.29 8.69
CA GLY A 108 -3.18 2.21 8.46
C GLY A 108 -3.69 1.52 9.72
N ARG A 109 -3.12 1.78 10.91
CA ARG A 109 -3.44 1.09 12.18
C ARG A 109 -4.51 1.78 13.02
N PHE A 110 -5.55 2.33 12.40
CA PHE A 110 -6.62 3.01 13.14
C PHE A 110 -7.78 2.05 13.52
N PRO A 111 -8.54 2.35 14.59
CA PRO A 111 -9.74 1.59 14.94
C PRO A 111 -10.75 1.58 13.79
N GLY A 112 -11.13 0.39 13.32
CA GLY A 112 -12.01 0.22 12.15
C GLY A 112 -11.30 0.18 10.80
N ALA A 113 -9.97 0.13 10.77
CA ALA A 113 -9.22 -0.16 9.54
C ALA A 113 -9.61 -1.53 8.96
N SER A 114 -9.63 -1.63 7.63
CA SER A 114 -9.84 -2.91 6.95
C SER A 114 -8.67 -3.86 7.24
N GLY A 115 -8.92 -5.17 7.17
CA GLY A 115 -7.85 -6.16 7.31
C GLY A 115 -6.72 -5.96 6.29
N GLU A 116 -7.05 -5.52 5.08
CA GLU A 116 -6.08 -5.16 4.03
C GLU A 116 -5.19 -3.99 4.45
N LEU A 117 -5.75 -2.94 5.06
CA LEU A 117 -4.97 -1.78 5.54
C LEU A 117 -4.05 -2.15 6.70
N LEU A 118 -4.51 -2.99 7.62
CA LEU A 118 -3.68 -3.49 8.72
C LEU A 118 -2.53 -4.35 8.20
N ALA A 119 -2.79 -5.22 7.21
CA ALA A 119 -1.76 -6.02 6.56
C ALA A 119 -0.73 -5.14 5.83
N ALA A 120 -1.19 -4.14 5.06
CA ALA A 120 -0.30 -3.19 4.38
C ALA A 120 0.56 -2.39 5.38
N ALA A 121 -0.03 -1.91 6.48
CA ALA A 121 0.69 -1.21 7.55
C ALA A 121 1.77 -2.09 8.20
N ASN A 122 1.47 -3.38 8.41
CA ASN A 122 2.43 -4.36 8.93
C ASN A 122 3.60 -4.58 7.96
N LEU A 123 3.32 -4.80 6.68
CA LEU A 123 4.37 -4.94 5.67
C LEU A 123 5.26 -3.71 5.60
N LEU A 124 4.70 -2.49 5.64
CA LEU A 124 5.49 -1.26 5.62
C LEU A 124 6.40 -1.13 6.85
N ALA A 125 5.89 -1.45 8.04
CA ALA A 125 6.67 -1.44 9.28
C ALA A 125 7.81 -2.46 9.24
N GLU A 126 7.55 -3.69 8.76
CA GLU A 126 8.56 -4.74 8.64
C GLU A 126 9.61 -4.42 7.59
N CYS A 127 9.20 -3.89 6.42
CA CYS A 127 10.11 -3.40 5.40
C CYS A 127 11.03 -2.31 5.96
N ARG A 128 10.48 -1.37 6.74
CA ARG A 128 11.26 -0.29 7.36
C ARG A 128 12.28 -0.85 8.36
N HIS A 129 11.85 -1.71 9.27
CA HIS A 129 12.73 -2.34 10.26
C HIS A 129 13.84 -3.14 9.58
N LEU A 130 13.52 -3.96 8.56
CA LEU A 130 14.51 -4.74 7.83
C LEU A 130 15.51 -3.85 7.08
N LYS A 131 15.07 -2.73 6.48
CA LYS A 131 15.97 -1.75 5.86
C LYS A 131 16.89 -1.09 6.89
N ASP A 132 16.36 -0.71 8.05
CA ASP A 132 17.14 -0.07 9.11
C ASP A 132 18.22 -1.03 9.65
N ARG A 133 17.93 -2.34 9.78
CA ARG A 133 18.92 -3.37 10.12
C ARG A 133 19.96 -3.60 9.03
N LEU A 134 19.53 -3.75 7.77
CA LEU A 134 20.44 -3.98 6.64
C LEU A 134 21.39 -2.80 6.36
N THR A 135 20.96 -1.58 6.66
CA THR A 135 21.77 -0.36 6.51
C THR A 135 22.63 -0.04 7.74
N GLY A 136 22.52 -0.83 8.82
CA GLY A 136 23.27 -0.65 10.06
C GLY A 136 22.76 0.51 10.93
N ARG A 137 21.55 1.03 10.66
CA ARG A 137 20.92 2.06 11.50
C ARG A 137 20.44 1.47 12.84
N GLU A 138 20.08 0.18 12.84
CA GLU A 138 19.67 -0.55 14.04
C GLU A 138 20.49 -1.85 14.19
N PRO A 139 21.03 -2.15 15.38
CA PRO A 139 21.73 -3.41 15.61
C PRO A 139 20.74 -4.58 15.64
N GLY A 140 21.13 -5.73 15.08
CA GLY A 140 20.32 -6.95 15.19
C GLY A 140 21.10 -8.20 14.85
N GLU A 141 20.55 -9.35 15.27
CA GLU A 141 21.12 -10.65 14.95
C GLU A 141 20.70 -11.09 13.54
N PRO A 142 21.63 -11.58 12.70
CA PRO A 142 21.30 -12.05 11.35
C PRO A 142 20.23 -13.15 11.30
N GLY A 143 20.07 -13.93 12.38
CA GLY A 143 19.03 -14.95 12.50
C GLY A 143 17.62 -14.36 12.48
N ASP A 144 17.43 -13.22 13.15
CA ASP A 144 16.15 -12.51 13.18
C ASP A 144 15.81 -11.91 11.82
N ASP A 145 16.82 -11.51 11.03
CA ASP A 145 16.63 -10.95 9.68
C ASP A 145 16.02 -11.99 8.76
N ILE A 146 16.53 -13.22 8.82
CA ILE A 146 16.03 -14.33 8.02
C ILE A 146 14.59 -14.66 8.41
N GLN A 147 14.28 -14.73 9.70
CA GLN A 147 12.91 -14.99 10.17
C GLN A 147 11.94 -13.88 9.73
N THR A 148 12.37 -12.62 9.84
CA THR A 148 11.58 -11.47 9.39
C THR A 148 11.35 -11.52 7.88
N ALA A 149 12.38 -11.82 7.08
CA ALA A 149 12.24 -11.94 5.63
C ALA A 149 11.30 -13.08 5.20
N ILE A 150 11.32 -14.22 5.91
CA ILE A 150 10.39 -15.34 5.64
C ILE A 150 8.95 -14.92 5.96
N ARG A 151 8.72 -14.28 7.11
CA ARG A 151 7.38 -13.80 7.50
C ARG A 151 6.88 -12.76 6.52
N LEU A 152 7.71 -11.78 6.17
CA LEU A 152 7.40 -10.74 5.20
C LEU A 152 6.98 -11.33 3.85
N GLY A 153 7.69 -12.34 3.35
CA GLY A 153 7.34 -13.04 2.11
C GLY A 153 5.97 -13.72 2.19
N TYR A 154 5.68 -14.40 3.29
CA TYR A 154 4.37 -15.03 3.52
C TYR A 154 3.23 -14.02 3.56
N GLU A 155 3.39 -12.94 4.34
CA GLU A 155 2.38 -11.88 4.48
C GLU A 155 2.14 -11.14 3.16
N TRP A 156 3.20 -10.91 2.38
CA TRP A 156 3.10 -10.27 1.06
C TRP A 156 2.31 -11.12 0.07
N HIS A 157 2.56 -12.43 0.02
CA HIS A 157 1.77 -13.34 -0.82
C HIS A 157 0.31 -13.37 -0.39
N ALA A 158 0.02 -13.43 0.92
CA ALA A 158 -1.34 -13.37 1.43
C ALA A 158 -2.07 -12.07 1.02
N LEU A 159 -1.37 -10.92 1.07
CA LEU A 159 -1.91 -9.65 0.61
C LEU A 159 -2.20 -9.65 -0.90
N LYS A 160 -1.26 -10.13 -1.72
CA LYS A 160 -1.44 -10.24 -3.18
C LYS A 160 -2.64 -11.13 -3.54
N ASP A 161 -2.81 -12.26 -2.86
CA ASP A 161 -3.93 -13.16 -3.08
C ASP A 161 -5.28 -12.51 -2.70
N ALA A 162 -5.32 -11.76 -1.60
CA ALA A 162 -6.51 -10.99 -1.20
C ALA A 162 -6.87 -9.92 -2.25
N MET A 163 -5.88 -9.17 -2.76
CA MET A 163 -6.10 -8.19 -3.82
C MET A 163 -6.61 -8.83 -5.12
N ALA A 164 -6.00 -9.93 -5.54
CA ALA A 164 -6.42 -10.66 -6.75
C ALA A 164 -7.84 -11.22 -6.62
N TRP A 165 -8.25 -11.65 -5.42
CA TRP A 165 -9.63 -12.06 -5.15
C TRP A 165 -10.61 -10.88 -5.29
N LYS A 166 -10.25 -9.70 -4.76
CA LYS A 166 -11.06 -8.47 -4.85
C LYS A 166 -11.26 -8.02 -6.30
N GLU A 167 -10.22 -8.07 -7.13
CA GLU A 167 -10.32 -7.77 -8.56
C GLU A 167 -11.25 -8.75 -9.30
N LYS A 168 -11.10 -10.06 -9.04
CA LYS A 168 -11.98 -11.09 -9.62
C LYS A 168 -13.44 -10.94 -9.17
N ALA A 169 -13.66 -10.50 -7.93
CA ALA A 169 -15.00 -10.23 -7.41
C ALA A 169 -15.62 -8.96 -8.03
N ARG A 170 -14.82 -7.91 -8.25
CA ARG A 170 -15.25 -6.67 -8.93
C ARG A 170 -15.72 -6.94 -10.37
N LEU A 171 -15.14 -7.93 -11.05
CA LEU A 171 -15.45 -8.28 -12.44
C LEU A 171 -16.72 -9.13 -12.65
N LYS A 172 -17.57 -9.32 -11.63
CA LYS A 172 -18.76 -10.19 -11.71
C LYS A 172 -20.11 -9.49 -11.59
N LEU A 173 -20.15 -8.16 -11.71
CA LEU A 173 -21.40 -7.40 -11.63
C LEU A 173 -21.82 -6.83 -13.00
N THR A 174 -22.08 -7.71 -13.97
CA THR A 174 -23.02 -7.42 -15.05
C THR A 174 -24.35 -8.06 -14.69
N THR A 175 -25.28 -7.27 -14.15
CA THR A 175 -26.67 -7.71 -14.03
C THR A 175 -27.27 -7.84 -15.44
N PRO A 176 -27.89 -8.96 -15.82
CA PRO A 176 -28.46 -9.18 -17.16
C PRO A 176 -29.67 -8.28 -17.50
N SER A 177 -29.98 -7.29 -16.67
CA SER A 177 -31.07 -6.34 -16.92
C SER A 177 -30.72 -5.28 -17.99
N ASP A 178 -29.44 -5.09 -18.31
CA ASP A 178 -29.01 -4.12 -19.33
C ASP A 178 -28.97 -4.71 -20.76
N ALA A 179 -29.07 -6.05 -20.88
CA ALA A 179 -29.10 -6.74 -22.16
C ALA A 179 -30.50 -6.79 -22.81
N LEU A 180 -31.55 -6.31 -22.11
CA LEU A 180 -32.94 -6.36 -22.60
C LEU A 180 -33.51 -4.99 -23.02
N SER A 181 -32.72 -3.92 -22.98
CA SER A 181 -33.13 -2.59 -23.47
C SER A 181 -32.63 -2.27 -24.88
N ALA A 182 -32.45 -3.29 -25.73
CA ALA A 182 -32.29 -3.08 -27.16
C ALA A 182 -33.69 -3.06 -27.81
N PRO A 183 -34.24 -1.90 -28.22
CA PRO A 183 -35.40 -1.92 -29.09
C PRO A 183 -34.99 -2.47 -30.46
N LEU A 184 -35.61 -3.58 -30.82
CA LEU A 184 -35.72 -4.10 -32.19
C LEU A 184 -36.11 -2.96 -33.14
N SER A 185 -35.21 -2.59 -34.05
CA SER A 185 -35.55 -1.96 -35.32
C SER A 185 -34.47 -2.25 -36.34
N GLU A 186 -34.57 -3.42 -36.96
CA GLU A 186 -34.05 -3.66 -38.30
C GLU A 186 -34.92 -2.92 -39.31
N ALA A 187 -34.33 -2.00 -40.09
CA ALA A 187 -34.50 -1.90 -41.56
C ALA A 187 -33.85 -0.60 -42.07
N GLU A 188 -32.69 -0.74 -42.71
CA GLU A 188 -32.22 0.17 -43.78
C GLU A 188 -32.50 -0.50 -45.14
N PRO A 189 -32.29 0.12 -46.33
CA PRO A 189 -32.24 1.54 -46.72
C PRO A 189 -33.04 1.84 -48.03
N THR A 190 -33.28 3.11 -48.40
CA THR A 190 -32.88 3.74 -49.70
C THR A 190 -33.57 5.09 -50.02
N ALA A 191 -32.74 5.98 -50.57
CA ALA A 191 -33.00 6.99 -51.61
C ALA A 191 -33.61 8.38 -51.28
N SER A 192 -32.72 9.38 -51.48
CA SER A 192 -32.88 10.57 -52.32
C SER A 192 -33.53 11.87 -51.84
N ALA A 193 -32.71 12.92 -51.98
CA ALA A 193 -33.01 14.25 -52.57
C ALA A 193 -33.64 15.37 -51.71
N VAL A 194 -32.74 16.27 -51.29
CA VAL A 194 -32.82 17.75 -51.07
C VAL A 194 -33.54 18.48 -52.25
N PRO A 195 -34.06 19.75 -52.19
CA PRO A 195 -33.85 20.85 -51.22
C PRO A 195 -35.07 21.68 -50.74
N GLY A 196 -34.84 22.46 -49.67
CA GLY A 196 -35.08 23.91 -49.72
C GLY A 196 -36.20 24.50 -48.85
N ARG A 197 -35.82 25.27 -47.82
CA ARG A 197 -36.23 26.68 -47.58
C ARG A 197 -35.72 27.17 -46.21
N LYS A 198 -35.00 28.30 -46.21
CA LYS A 198 -34.85 29.19 -45.04
C LYS A 198 -36.12 30.05 -44.91
N PRO A 199 -36.45 30.53 -43.70
CA PRO A 199 -36.18 31.96 -43.44
C PRO A 199 -35.64 32.28 -42.04
N LYS A 200 -35.14 33.52 -41.93
CA LYS A 200 -34.47 34.19 -40.80
C LYS A 200 -35.44 34.63 -39.68
N ARG A 201 -34.90 34.74 -38.46
CA ARG A 201 -34.76 35.94 -37.57
C ARG A 201 -34.94 35.52 -36.11
N ASP A 202 -33.87 35.60 -35.34
CA ASP A 202 -33.53 36.69 -34.40
C ASP A 202 -34.23 36.48 -33.05
N LEU A 203 -33.46 36.10 -32.03
CA LEU A 203 -33.65 36.59 -30.66
C LEU A 203 -32.39 36.32 -29.84
N ASP A 204 -31.78 37.43 -29.48
CA ASP A 204 -30.68 37.60 -28.55
C ASP A 204 -30.84 36.81 -27.25
N ALA A 205 -29.78 36.10 -26.86
CA ALA A 205 -29.50 35.82 -25.46
C ALA A 205 -27.99 35.73 -25.24
N LYS A 206 -27.36 36.89 -24.95
CA LYS A 206 -26.06 36.97 -24.30
C LYS A 206 -26.12 36.24 -22.95
N PRO A 207 -25.27 35.25 -22.65
CA PRO A 207 -25.00 34.89 -21.27
C PRO A 207 -24.05 35.94 -20.64
N ALA A 208 -24.45 36.43 -19.48
CA ALA A 208 -23.76 37.44 -18.69
C ALA A 208 -22.33 37.02 -18.26
N PRO A 209 -21.41 37.97 -18.03
CA PRO A 209 -20.05 37.67 -17.60
C PRO A 209 -20.03 37.15 -16.15
N VAL A 210 -19.39 35.98 -16.00
CA VAL A 210 -19.05 35.36 -14.71
C VAL A 210 -18.17 36.32 -13.90
N LYS A 211 -18.62 36.71 -12.71
CA LYS A 211 -17.84 37.50 -11.75
C LYS A 211 -16.65 36.66 -11.25
N PRO A 212 -15.40 37.17 -11.24
CA PRO A 212 -14.29 36.47 -10.63
C PRO A 212 -14.39 36.49 -9.09
N PRO A 213 -13.82 35.47 -8.41
CA PRO A 213 -13.86 35.37 -6.95
C PRO A 213 -13.07 36.51 -6.29
N ARG A 214 -13.63 37.04 -5.19
CA ARG A 214 -13.05 38.11 -4.38
C ARG A 214 -11.68 37.71 -3.80
N LYS A 215 -10.67 38.56 -3.99
CA LYS A 215 -9.35 38.45 -3.34
C LYS A 215 -9.49 38.54 -1.80
N PRO A 216 -8.69 37.78 -1.04
CA PRO A 216 -8.65 37.91 0.42
C PRO A 216 -8.08 39.27 0.84
N ARG A 217 -8.72 39.88 1.83
CA ARG A 217 -8.29 41.14 2.47
C ARG A 217 -6.98 40.92 3.21
N LYS A 218 -6.00 41.80 2.98
CA LYS A 218 -4.76 41.89 3.79
C LYS A 218 -5.12 42.24 5.25
N PRO A 219 -4.46 41.64 6.26
CA PRO A 219 -4.57 42.08 7.64
C PRO A 219 -3.94 43.47 7.81
N ARG A 220 -4.65 44.33 8.53
CA ARG A 220 -4.18 45.65 8.97
C ARG A 220 -2.94 45.48 9.85
N LYS A 221 -1.89 46.24 9.55
CA LYS A 221 -0.81 46.54 10.49
C LYS A 221 -1.41 47.15 11.75
N ALA A 222 -1.26 46.50 12.90
CA ALA A 222 -1.35 47.18 14.19
C ALA A 222 -0.02 47.92 14.42
N LYS A 223 -0.12 49.23 14.62
CA LYS A 223 0.94 50.08 15.16
C LYS A 223 0.88 49.98 16.69
N ALA A 224 2.07 49.93 17.29
CA ALA A 224 2.50 50.57 18.54
C ALA A 224 1.56 50.55 19.76
N ASP A 225 2.04 49.95 20.84
CA ASP A 225 2.59 50.72 21.96
C ASP A 225 3.93 50.10 22.40
#